data_AF-A0A1W2FVV5-F1
#
_entry.id   AF-A0A1W2FVV5-F1
#
_cell.length_a   1.000
_cell.length_b   1.000
_cell.length_c   1.000
_cell.angle_alpha   90.00
_cell.angle_beta   90.00
_cell.angle_gamma   90.00
#
_symmetry.space_group_name_H-M   'P 1'
#
loop_
_entity.id
_entity.type
_entity.pdbx_description
1 polymer ?
#
loop_
_entity_poly.entity_id
_entity_poly.type
_entity_poly.pdbx_seq_one_letter_code
_entity_poly.pdbx_strand_id
1 'polypeptide(L)' 'MGQPRPISAQPFEGVAEVHQSCVAYILRATRHGFFTEAEADLLIGRVRALSVEPADRP' A
#
# COMPACT_ATOMS: atom_id res chain seq x y z
N MET A 1 7.10 -13.51 -22.58
CA MET A 1 7.74 -13.34 -21.25
C MET A 1 7.46 -11.92 -20.80
N GLY A 2 6.42 -11.69 -19.99
CA GLY A 2 6.13 -10.38 -19.42
C GLY A 2 7.05 -10.14 -18.23
N GLN A 3 7.73 -9.00 -18.18
CA GLN A 3 8.56 -8.66 -17.03
C GLN A 3 7.68 -8.46 -15.79
N PRO A 4 8.07 -9.00 -14.62
CA PRO A 4 7.42 -8.64 -13.37
C PRO A 4 7.66 -7.14 -13.13
N ARG A 5 6.59 -6.38 -12.97
CA ARG A 5 6.71 -4.96 -12.62
C ARG A 5 7.46 -4.86 -11.29
N PRO A 6 8.42 -3.94 -11.14
CA PRO A 6 9.01 -3.68 -9.84
C PRO A 6 7.88 -3.20 -8.92
N ILE A 7 7.63 -3.95 -7.84
CA ILE A 7 7.03 -3.43 -6.63
C ILE A 7 7.67 -2.06 -6.38
N SER A 8 6.86 -1.00 -6.43
CA SER A 8 7.31 0.39 -6.28
C SER A 8 8.38 0.45 -5.20
N ALA A 9 9.57 0.96 -5.53
CA ALA A 9 10.80 0.81 -4.76
C ALA A 9 10.72 1.28 -3.30
N GLN A 10 9.62 1.93 -2.91
CA GLN A 10 9.29 2.32 -1.55
C GLN A 10 7.79 2.06 -1.29
N PRO A 11 7.40 0.89 -0.72
CA PRO A 11 5.99 0.59 -0.46
C PRO A 11 5.33 1.60 0.49
N PHE A 12 6.13 2.26 1.34
CA PHE A 12 5.69 3.24 2.33
C PHE A 12 5.69 4.69 1.82
N GLU A 13 6.10 4.94 0.59
CA GLU A 13 6.07 6.29 0.01
C GLU A 13 4.64 6.86 0.02
N GLY A 14 4.47 8.08 0.54
CA GLY A 14 3.16 8.73 0.68
C GLY A 14 2.23 8.10 1.74
N VAL A 15 2.75 7.24 2.62
CA VAL A 15 1.99 6.62 3.72
C VAL A 15 2.41 7.26 5.03
N ALA A 16 1.44 7.79 5.78
CA ALA A 16 1.70 8.35 7.11
C ALA A 16 2.21 7.26 8.04
N GLU A 17 3.11 7.60 8.97
CA GLU A 17 3.77 6.63 9.86
C GLU A 17 2.77 5.72 10.59
N VAL A 18 1.66 6.31 11.07
CA VAL A 18 0.54 5.60 11.73
C VAL A 18 -0.07 4.47 10.88
N HIS A 19 0.06 4.54 9.55
CA HIS A 19 -0.48 3.57 8.60
C HIS A 19 0.56 2.60 8.01
N GLN A 20 1.86 2.77 8.32
CA GLN A 20 2.89 1.90 7.75
C GLN A 20 2.77 0.45 8.20
N SER A 21 2.30 0.20 9.43
CA SER A 21 2.02 -1.15 9.94
C SER A 21 0.92 -1.87 9.13
N CYS A 22 -0.08 -1.12 8.66
CA CYS A 22 -1.14 -1.64 7.79
C CYS A 22 -0.58 -2.07 6.43
N VAL A 23 0.26 -1.23 5.81
CA VAL A 23 0.95 -1.56 4.55
C VAL A 23 1.85 -2.79 4.70
N ALA A 24 2.60 -2.88 5.80
CA ALA A 24 3.43 -4.05 6.08
C ALA A 24 2.60 -5.34 6.20
N TYR A 25 1.41 -5.27 6.81
CA TYR A 25 0.49 -6.40 6.91
C TYR A 25 -0.05 -6.82 5.55
N ILE A 26 -0.47 -5.88 4.70
CA ILE A 26 -0.95 -6.16 3.33
C ILE A 26 0.14 -6.87 2.51
N LEU A 27 1.38 -6.37 2.55
CA LEU A 27 2.50 -7.00 1.85
C LEU A 27 2.77 -8.42 2.36
N ARG A 28 2.74 -8.63 3.68
CA ARG A 28 2.89 -9.96 4.26
C ARG A 28 1.77 -10.90 3.84
N ALA A 29 0.52 -10.45 3.86
CA ALA A 29 -0.63 -11.22 3.44
C ALA A 29 -0.54 -11.63 1.96
N THR A 30 -0.06 -10.72 1.10
CA THR A 30 0.22 -10.98 -0.32
C THR A 30 1.25 -12.09 -0.50
N ARG A 31 2.35 -12.07 0.27
CA ARG A 31 3.38 -13.14 0.26
C ARG A 31 2.85 -14.51 0.67
N HIS A 32 1.77 -14.55 1.45
CA HIS A 32 1.10 -15.79 1.85
C HIS A 32 -0.06 -16.17 0.91
N GLY A 33 -0.31 -15.41 -0.16
CA GLY A 33 -1.35 -15.70 -1.15
C GLY A 33 -2.76 -15.30 -0.72
N PHE A 34 -2.92 -14.49 0.33
CA PHE A 34 -4.23 -13.96 0.72
C PHE A 34 -4.75 -12.88 -0.23
N PHE A 35 -3.84 -12.20 -0.93
CA PHE A 35 -4.14 -11.21 -1.95
C PHE A 35 -3.27 -11.48 -3.18
N THR A 36 -3.82 -11.20 -4.35
CA THR A 36 -3.03 -10.99 -5.56
C THR A 36 -2.24 -9.68 -5.46
N GLU A 37 -1.19 -9.55 -6.28
CA GLU A 37 -0.42 -8.30 -6.34
C GLU A 37 -1.30 -7.09 -6.69
N ALA A 38 -2.28 -7.27 -7.58
CA ALA A 38 -3.21 -6.21 -7.98
C ALA A 38 -4.13 -5.76 -6.82
N GLU A 39 -4.62 -6.69 -6.00
CA GLU A 39 -5.42 -6.36 -4.81
C GLU A 39 -4.58 -5.65 -3.75
N ALA A 40 -3.33 -6.08 -3.56
CA ALA A 40 -2.40 -5.43 -2.64
C ALA A 40 -2.14 -3.97 -3.05
N ASP A 41 -1.92 -3.71 -4.34
CA ASP A 41 -1.73 -2.35 -4.87
C ASP A 41 -2.96 -1.46 -4.63
N LEU A 42 -4.17 -1.98 -4.84
CA LEU A 42 -5.41 -1.24 -4.57
C LEU A 42 -5.57 -0.90 -3.09
N LEU A 43 -5.28 -1.87 -2.19
CA LEU A 43 -5.36 -1.68 -0.75
C LEU A 43 -4.33 -0.65 -0.26
N ILE A 44 -3.08 -0.74 -0.72
CA ILE A 44 -2.01 0.21 -0.40
C ILE A 44 -2.35 1.60 -0.93
N GLY A 45 -2.88 1.70 -2.16
CA GLY A 45 -3.36 2.95 -2.73
C GLY A 45 -4.43 3.63 -1.87
N ARG A 46 -5.36 2.84 -1.31
CA ARG A 46 -6.38 3.36 -0.37
C ARG A 46 -5.76 3.85 0.93
N VAL A 47 -4.79 3.12 1.50
CA VAL A 47 -4.08 3.54 2.71
C VAL A 47 -3.31 4.83 2.48
N ARG A 48 -2.68 5.00 1.32
CA ARG A 48 -2.05 6.27 0.90
C ARG A 48 -3.07 7.40 0.83
N ALA A 49 -4.23 7.19 0.20
CA ALA A 49 -5.28 8.20 0.12
C ALA A 49 -5.76 8.68 1.51
N LEU A 50 -5.86 7.77 2.48
CA LEU A 50 -6.19 8.11 3.87
C LEU A 50 -5.04 8.83 4.61
N SER A 51 -3.80 8.56 4.22
CA SER A 51 -2.62 9.23 4.80
C SER A 51 -2.51 10.70 4.42
N VAL A 52 -3.25 11.13 3.40
CA VAL A 52 -3.28 12.50 2.88
C VAL A 52 -4.51 13.25 3.40
N GLU A 53 -5.08 12.92 4.58
CA GLU A 53 -6.25 13.65 5.09
C GLU A 53 -6.05 15.17 4.95
N PRO A 54 -7.01 15.87 4.34
CA PRO A 54 -6.86 17.26 3.93
C PRO A 54 -6.72 18.13 5.18
N ALA A 55 -5.83 19.13 5.09
CA ALA A 55 -5.62 20.17 6.11
C ALA A 55 -6.85 21.06 6.38
N ASP A 56 -8.06 20.63 6.03
CA ASP A 56 -9.28 21.41 6.07
C ASP A 56 -10.40 20.57 6.69
N ARG A 57 -10.52 20.66 8.01
CA ARG A 57 -11.73 20.30 8.74
C ARG A 57 -12.20 21.58 9.43
N PRO A 58 -13.38 22.13 9.07
CA PRO A 58 -13.91 23.37 9.66
C PRO A 58 -14.23 23.24 11.15
#